data_AF-A0A091R1U4-F1
#
_entry.id   AF-A0A091R1U4-F1
#
_cell.length_a   1.000
_cell.length_b   1.000
_cell.length_c   1.000
_cell.angle_alpha   90.00
_cell.angle_beta   90.00
_cell.angle_gamma   90.00
#
_symmetry.space_group_name_H-M   'P 1'
#
loop_
_entity.id
_entity.type
_entity.pdbx_description
1 polymer ?
#
loop_
_entity_poly.entity_id
_entity_poly.type
_entity_poly.pdbx_seq_one_letter_code
_entity_poly.pdbx_strand_id
1 'polypeptide(L)'
;TQKVNGILESPTGTGKTLCLLCSTLAWREHFKDTISAKKIAQRLKGVELFPERPTSSWGSADADTPSYYTDIPKIIYASRTHSQLTQVINELKNTVYRPKVCVLGSREQLCIHPEVKRQESNHMQIYMCRMKVMARACHFYNNVEEKSTEKELIDSIMDIEDLVKNGNKHRACPYYLSRSLKQQADIIFMPYNYLLDSKSRRAHNLDLKGTVVILDEAHNV
;
A
#
# COMPACT_ATOMS: atom_id res chain seq x y z
N THR A 1 -17.11 13.85 -12.98
CA THR A 1 -16.36 12.62 -12.67
C THR A 1 -17.23 11.72 -11.81
N GLN A 2 -17.83 10.68 -12.39
CA GLN A 2 -18.68 9.74 -11.66
C GLN A 2 -17.77 8.82 -10.82
N LYS A 3 -17.77 9.03 -9.50
CA LYS A 3 -17.23 8.07 -8.55
C LYS A 3 -18.26 6.96 -8.44
N VAL A 4 -17.88 5.73 -8.74
CA VAL A 4 -18.75 4.56 -8.56
C VAL A 4 -18.40 3.91 -7.23
N ASN A 5 -19.42 3.65 -6.42
CA ASN A 5 -19.30 2.91 -5.18
C ASN A 5 -20.01 1.57 -5.37
N GLY A 6 -19.41 0.49 -4.87
CA GLY A 6 -20.01 -0.83 -4.85
C GLY A 6 -20.13 -1.33 -3.41
N ILE A 7 -21.24 -1.99 -3.09
CA ILE A 7 -21.43 -2.72 -1.84
C ILE A 7 -21.50 -4.20 -2.21
N LEU A 8 -20.63 -5.00 -1.60
CA LEU A 8 -20.53 -6.43 -1.85
C LEU A 8 -20.78 -7.16 -0.53
N GLU A 9 -21.78 -8.02 -0.52
CA GLU A 9 -22.11 -8.90 0.61
C GLU A 9 -21.82 -10.34 0.22
N SER A 10 -21.17 -11.08 1.11
CA SER A 10 -20.89 -12.51 0.95
C SER A 10 -20.90 -13.19 2.31
N PRO A 11 -21.35 -14.45 2.44
CA PRO A 11 -21.31 -15.18 3.70
C PRO A 11 -19.88 -15.30 4.26
N THR A 12 -19.74 -15.34 5.57
CA THR A 12 -18.46 -15.58 6.25
C THR A 12 -17.87 -16.95 5.87
N GLY A 13 -16.54 -17.05 5.80
CA GLY A 13 -15.85 -18.31 5.51
C GLY A 13 -15.80 -18.71 4.03
N THR A 14 -16.26 -17.84 3.13
CA THR A 14 -16.25 -18.07 1.66
C THR A 14 -15.00 -17.57 0.95
N GLY A 15 -13.95 -17.17 1.69
CA GLY A 15 -12.72 -16.64 1.10
C GLY A 15 -12.88 -15.25 0.47
N LYS A 16 -13.86 -14.46 0.91
CA LYS A 16 -14.15 -13.09 0.43
C LYS A 16 -12.89 -12.22 0.34
N THR A 17 -12.10 -12.19 1.40
CA THR A 17 -10.87 -11.39 1.50
C THR A 17 -9.89 -11.73 0.38
N LEU A 18 -9.55 -13.01 0.23
CA LEU A 18 -8.65 -13.49 -0.82
C LEU A 18 -9.21 -13.26 -2.22
N CYS A 19 -10.50 -13.53 -2.44
CA CYS A 19 -11.17 -13.27 -3.72
C CYS A 19 -11.06 -11.79 -4.10
N LEU A 20 -11.41 -10.90 -3.17
CA LEU A 20 -11.36 -9.45 -3.36
C LEU A 20 -9.93 -8.96 -3.64
N LEU A 21 -8.95 -9.45 -2.90
CA LEU A 21 -7.53 -9.14 -3.14
C LEU A 21 -7.09 -9.59 -4.54
N CYS A 22 -7.29 -10.86 -4.87
CA CYS A 22 -6.87 -11.45 -6.13
C CYS A 22 -7.52 -10.76 -7.33
N SER A 23 -8.84 -10.53 -7.28
CA SER A 23 -9.55 -9.83 -8.36
C SER A 23 -9.05 -8.40 -8.53
N THR A 24 -8.78 -7.68 -7.43
CA THR A 24 -8.28 -6.30 -7.50
C THR A 24 -6.85 -6.25 -8.05
N LEU A 25 -5.98 -7.16 -7.62
CA LEU A 25 -4.60 -7.24 -8.08
C LEU A 25 -4.52 -7.65 -9.56
N ALA A 26 -5.29 -8.66 -9.97
CA ALA A 26 -5.40 -9.07 -11.37
C ALA A 26 -5.87 -7.92 -12.27
N TRP A 27 -6.92 -7.22 -11.84
CA TRP A 27 -7.41 -6.04 -12.55
C TRP A 27 -6.33 -4.96 -12.68
N ARG A 28 -5.59 -4.69 -11.60
CA ARG A 28 -4.52 -3.69 -11.60
C ARG A 28 -3.36 -4.07 -12.52
N GLU A 29 -2.95 -5.34 -12.54
CA GLU A 29 -1.92 -5.83 -13.46
C GLU A 29 -2.35 -5.69 -14.92
N HIS A 30 -3.56 -6.15 -15.25
CA HIS A 30 -4.14 -5.97 -16.59
C HIS A 30 -4.21 -4.48 -16.99
N PHE A 31 -4.62 -3.62 -16.06
CA PHE A 31 -4.69 -2.18 -16.29
C PHE A 31 -3.31 -1.55 -16.52
N LYS A 32 -2.29 -1.99 -15.77
CA LYS A 32 -0.90 -1.58 -15.95
C LYS A 32 -0.37 -1.99 -17.32
N ASP A 33 -0.67 -3.20 -17.78
CA ASP A 33 -0.24 -3.69 -19.09
C ASP A 33 -0.90 -2.87 -20.21
N THR A 34 -2.19 -2.58 -20.07
CA THR A 34 -2.95 -1.73 -21.00
C THR A 34 -2.36 -0.32 -21.10
N ILE A 35 -2.08 0.34 -19.95
CA ILE A 35 -1.44 1.67 -19.95
C ILE A 35 -0.05 1.61 -20.57
N SER A 36 0.74 0.58 -20.24
CA SER A 36 2.11 0.43 -20.73
C SER A 36 2.12 0.26 -22.24
N ALA A 37 1.24 -0.58 -22.79
CA ALA A 37 1.04 -0.75 -24.22
C ALA A 37 0.64 0.57 -24.92
N LYS A 38 -0.32 1.33 -24.34
CA LYS A 38 -0.74 2.64 -24.88
C LYS A 38 0.41 3.66 -24.88
N LYS A 39 1.18 3.76 -23.78
CA LYS A 39 2.35 4.65 -23.68
C LYS A 39 3.45 4.29 -24.68
N ILE A 40 3.67 3.00 -24.92
CA ILE A 40 4.62 2.50 -25.92
C ILE A 40 4.16 2.85 -27.34
N ALA A 41 2.90 2.57 -27.68
CA ALA A 41 2.33 2.89 -28.99
C ALA A 41 2.40 4.39 -29.32
N GLN A 42 2.10 5.25 -28.33
CA GLN A 42 2.21 6.70 -28.47
C GLN A 42 3.65 7.17 -28.71
N ARG A 43 4.64 6.59 -28.02
CA ARG A 43 6.07 6.93 -28.22
C ARG A 43 6.59 6.48 -29.58
N LEU A 44 6.09 5.37 -30.11
CA LEU A 44 6.53 4.79 -31.37
C LEU A 44 5.85 5.38 -32.62
N LYS A 45 4.95 6.38 -32.46
CA LYS A 45 4.15 6.95 -33.57
C LYS A 45 3.49 5.88 -34.46
N GLY A 46 3.14 4.72 -33.91
CA GLY A 46 2.51 3.62 -34.65
C GLY A 46 3.46 2.77 -35.51
N VAL A 47 4.78 2.81 -35.31
CA VAL A 47 5.70 1.87 -35.97
C VAL A 47 5.69 0.52 -35.23
N GLU A 48 5.17 -0.52 -35.89
CA GLU A 48 5.12 -1.89 -35.33
C GLU A 48 6.52 -2.54 -35.32
N LEU A 49 7.03 -2.85 -34.12
CA LEU A 49 8.33 -3.50 -33.91
C LEU A 49 8.30 -5.04 -34.10
N PHE A 50 7.11 -5.64 -34.16
CA PHE A 50 6.94 -7.10 -34.22
C PHE A 50 5.93 -7.48 -35.32
N PRO A 51 6.40 -7.79 -36.54
CA PRO A 51 5.53 -8.21 -37.66
C PRO A 51 4.70 -9.46 -37.33
N GLU A 52 5.20 -10.32 -36.44
CA GLU A 52 4.60 -11.60 -36.04
C GLU A 52 3.60 -11.47 -34.87
N ARG A 53 3.50 -10.30 -34.22
CA ARG A 53 2.55 -10.03 -33.12
C ARG A 53 1.94 -8.64 -33.27
N PRO A 54 0.94 -8.48 -34.17
CA PRO A 54 0.26 -7.21 -34.35
C PRO A 54 -0.36 -6.76 -33.02
N THR A 55 -0.42 -5.44 -32.83
CA THR A 55 -0.99 -4.81 -31.63
C THR A 55 -2.44 -5.23 -31.34
N SER A 56 -3.16 -5.71 -32.36
CA SER A 56 -4.48 -6.34 -32.25
C SER A 56 -4.51 -7.64 -31.42
N SER A 57 -3.37 -8.33 -31.29
CA SER A 57 -3.25 -9.53 -30.47
C SER A 57 -3.27 -9.25 -28.96
N TRP A 58 -3.10 -7.98 -28.55
CA TRP A 58 -3.14 -7.54 -27.15
C TRP A 58 -4.57 -7.24 -26.67
N GLY A 59 -5.58 -7.67 -27.45
CA GLY A 59 -6.97 -7.31 -27.26
C GLY A 59 -7.23 -5.89 -27.75
N SER A 60 -8.45 -5.63 -28.23
CA SER A 60 -8.89 -4.29 -28.59
C SER A 60 -8.80 -3.37 -27.36
N ALA A 61 -7.70 -2.63 -27.23
CA ALA A 61 -7.43 -1.71 -26.13
C ALA A 61 -8.39 -0.49 -26.08
N ASP A 62 -9.43 -0.50 -26.92
CA ASP A 62 -10.39 0.60 -27.13
C ASP A 62 -11.81 0.31 -26.67
N ALA A 63 -12.15 -0.89 -26.17
CA ALA A 63 -13.55 -1.17 -25.81
C ALA A 63 -13.95 -0.75 -24.38
N ASP A 64 -13.06 -0.86 -23.37
CA ASP A 64 -13.50 -0.71 -21.98
C ASP A 64 -12.44 -0.11 -21.03
N THR A 65 -11.43 0.63 -21.52
CA THR A 65 -10.57 1.38 -20.59
C THR A 65 -11.28 2.66 -20.19
N PRO A 66 -11.79 2.81 -18.97
CA PRO A 66 -12.53 4.02 -18.68
C PRO A 66 -11.51 5.16 -18.56
N SER A 67 -11.83 6.32 -19.12
CA SER A 67 -10.92 7.47 -19.26
C SER A 67 -10.50 8.13 -17.94
N TYR A 68 -10.75 7.47 -16.81
CA TYR A 68 -10.63 8.02 -15.45
C TYR A 68 -9.22 8.01 -14.86
N TYR A 69 -8.30 7.18 -15.37
CA TYR A 69 -6.98 6.96 -14.79
C TYR A 69 -5.93 7.29 -15.84
N THR A 70 -5.10 8.29 -15.56
CA THR A 70 -3.93 8.67 -16.37
C THR A 70 -2.69 7.86 -16.02
N ASP A 71 -2.66 7.29 -14.81
CA ASP A 71 -1.58 6.52 -14.24
C ASP A 71 -2.10 5.23 -13.59
N ILE A 72 -1.19 4.31 -13.27
CA ILE A 72 -1.54 3.02 -12.67
C ILE A 72 -2.17 3.29 -11.29
N PRO A 73 -3.42 2.83 -11.06
CA PRO A 73 -4.15 3.15 -9.84
C PRO A 73 -3.48 2.51 -8.62
N LYS A 74 -3.51 3.21 -7.49
CA LYS A 74 -3.11 2.66 -6.19
C LYS A 74 -4.29 1.96 -5.54
N ILE A 75 -4.01 0.94 -4.72
CA ILE A 75 -5.03 0.26 -3.92
C ILE A 75 -4.84 0.65 -2.45
N ILE A 76 -5.89 1.10 -1.78
CA ILE A 76 -5.94 1.22 -0.33
C ILE A 76 -6.85 0.12 0.18
N TYR A 77 -6.29 -0.78 0.97
CA TYR A 77 -7.04 -1.81 1.68
C TYR A 77 -7.14 -1.40 3.14
N ALA A 78 -8.35 -1.10 3.59
CA ALA A 78 -8.58 -0.72 4.97
C ALA A 78 -9.44 -1.76 5.70
N SER A 79 -9.12 -1.97 6.96
CA SER A 79 -9.88 -2.85 7.86
C SER A 79 -9.99 -2.24 9.26
N ARG A 80 -10.78 -2.87 10.14
CA ARG A 80 -11.05 -2.33 11.48
C ARG A 80 -9.86 -2.49 12.40
N THR A 81 -9.19 -3.66 12.37
CA THR A 81 -8.07 -3.97 13.27
C THR A 81 -6.81 -4.34 12.52
N HIS A 82 -5.67 -4.18 13.18
CA HIS A 82 -4.39 -4.62 12.64
C HIS A 82 -4.29 -6.15 12.51
N SER A 83 -4.92 -6.91 13.40
CA SER A 83 -4.95 -8.37 13.29
C SER A 83 -5.65 -8.84 12.00
N GLN A 84 -6.73 -8.16 11.59
CA GLN A 84 -7.39 -8.42 10.30
C GLN A 84 -6.44 -8.12 9.14
N LEU A 85 -5.73 -6.98 9.17
CA LEU A 85 -4.75 -6.64 8.14
C LEU A 85 -3.62 -7.68 8.07
N THR A 86 -3.10 -8.14 9.21
CA THR A 86 -2.07 -9.20 9.26
C THR A 86 -2.58 -10.49 8.64
N GLN A 87 -3.83 -10.89 8.91
CA GLN A 87 -4.44 -12.06 8.26
C GLN A 87 -4.50 -11.88 6.74
N VAL A 88 -4.98 -10.73 6.27
CA VAL A 88 -5.09 -10.41 4.83
C VAL A 88 -3.72 -10.43 4.14
N ILE A 89 -2.68 -9.90 4.80
CA ILE A 89 -1.31 -9.91 4.28
C ILE A 89 -0.74 -11.33 4.22
N ASN A 90 -1.04 -12.17 5.22
CA ASN A 90 -0.62 -13.57 5.21
C ASN A 90 -1.33 -14.37 4.11
N GLU A 91 -2.60 -14.09 3.83
CA GLU A 91 -3.30 -14.63 2.66
C GLU A 91 -2.63 -14.16 1.35
N LEU A 92 -2.27 -12.88 1.24
CA LEU A 92 -1.55 -12.34 0.08
C LEU A 92 -0.20 -13.03 -0.16
N LYS A 93 0.57 -13.31 0.91
CA LYS A 93 1.86 -14.02 0.83
C LYS A 93 1.73 -15.40 0.18
N ASN A 94 0.55 -16.04 0.30
CA ASN A 94 0.26 -17.36 -0.27
C ASN A 94 -0.21 -17.32 -1.73
N THR A 95 -0.31 -16.15 -2.35
CA THR A 95 -0.70 -15.99 -3.76
C THR A 95 0.50 -15.94 -4.71
N VAL A 96 0.26 -15.88 -6.02
CA VAL A 96 1.29 -15.61 -7.03
C VAL A 96 1.62 -14.12 -7.18
N TYR A 97 0.75 -13.23 -6.68
CA TYR A 97 0.91 -11.79 -6.82
C TYR A 97 2.07 -11.28 -5.95
N ARG A 98 2.89 -10.39 -6.52
CA ARG A 98 4.02 -9.74 -5.82
C ARG A 98 3.93 -8.22 -5.93
N PRO A 99 2.84 -7.59 -5.46
CA PRO A 99 2.73 -6.14 -5.47
C PRO A 99 3.71 -5.53 -4.47
N LYS A 100 4.10 -4.26 -4.67
CA LYS A 100 4.79 -3.49 -3.63
C LYS A 100 3.80 -3.16 -2.51
N VAL A 101 4.02 -3.73 -1.34
CA VAL A 101 3.12 -3.60 -0.18
C VAL A 101 3.64 -2.56 0.81
N CYS A 102 2.73 -1.77 1.36
CA CYS A 102 3.00 -0.90 2.51
C CYS A 102 1.93 -1.09 3.58
N VAL A 103 2.34 -1.19 4.84
CA VAL A 103 1.43 -1.24 5.99
C VAL A 103 1.62 -0.01 6.86
N LEU A 104 0.55 0.75 7.08
CA LEU A 104 0.56 1.88 7.99
C LEU A 104 0.05 1.44 9.36
N GLY A 105 0.76 1.87 10.41
CA GLY A 105 0.39 1.62 11.80
C GLY A 105 0.82 2.74 12.73
N SER A 106 0.41 2.62 13.98
CA SER A 106 0.73 3.62 15.01
C SER A 106 2.18 3.50 15.48
N ARG A 107 2.66 4.52 16.20
CA ARG A 107 3.97 4.44 16.88
C ARG A 107 3.96 3.38 17.99
N GLU A 108 2.82 3.14 18.61
CA GLU A 108 2.65 2.16 19.67
C GLU A 108 3.05 0.76 19.19
N GLN A 109 2.69 0.43 17.94
CA GLN A 109 2.96 -0.87 17.35
C GLN A 109 4.33 -0.94 16.67
N LEU A 110 4.74 0.13 16.00
CA LEU A 110 5.93 0.12 15.12
C LEU A 110 7.20 0.69 15.77
N CYS A 111 7.11 1.36 16.92
CA CYS A 111 8.29 1.93 17.56
C CYS A 111 9.16 0.85 18.21
N ILE A 112 10.46 0.89 17.90
CA ILE A 112 11.47 -0.01 18.48
C ILE A 112 12.50 0.73 19.36
N HIS A 113 12.40 2.07 19.46
CA HIS A 113 13.32 2.83 20.30
C HIS A 113 12.98 2.61 21.78
N PRO A 114 13.89 2.07 22.62
CA PRO A 114 13.57 1.62 23.98
C PRO A 114 12.91 2.70 24.86
N GLU A 115 13.47 3.90 24.90
CA GLU A 115 12.93 5.00 25.73
C GLU A 115 11.56 5.50 25.28
N VAL A 116 11.29 5.47 23.98
CA VAL A 116 10.02 5.93 23.39
C VAL A 116 8.97 4.85 23.55
N LYS A 117 9.33 3.58 23.29
CA LYS A 117 8.43 2.43 23.40
C LYS A 117 7.94 2.19 24.84
N ARG A 118 8.76 2.53 25.84
CA ARG A 118 8.40 2.37 27.26
C ARG A 118 7.32 3.34 27.74
N GLN A 119 7.03 4.42 27.01
CA GLN A 119 6.04 5.41 27.44
C GLN A 119 4.63 4.80 27.40
N GLU A 120 3.91 4.85 28.52
CA GLU A 120 2.53 4.35 28.64
C GLU A 120 1.52 5.25 27.94
N SER A 121 1.76 6.57 27.97
CA SER A 121 0.89 7.54 27.31
C SER A 121 1.24 7.67 25.83
N ASN A 122 0.26 7.43 24.97
CA ASN A 122 0.38 7.66 23.52
C ASN A 122 0.78 9.11 23.18
N HIS A 123 0.32 10.10 23.95
CA HIS A 123 0.72 11.49 23.75
C HIS A 123 2.20 11.69 24.05
N MET A 124 2.68 11.15 25.17
CA MET A 124 4.09 11.25 25.58
C MET A 124 5.00 10.52 24.59
N GLN A 125 4.59 9.33 24.13
CA GLN A 125 5.31 8.57 23.11
C GLN A 125 5.49 9.39 21.82
N ILE A 126 4.42 10.03 21.32
CA ILE A 126 4.47 10.86 20.12
C ILE A 126 5.38 12.07 20.33
N TYR A 127 5.24 12.75 21.47
CA TYR A 127 6.05 13.92 21.81
C TYR A 127 7.54 13.57 21.87
N MET A 128 7.93 12.56 22.65
CA MET A 128 9.32 12.12 22.75
C MET A 128 9.90 11.64 21.42
N CYS A 129 9.10 10.92 20.62
CA CYS A 129 9.49 10.51 19.27
C CYS A 129 9.85 11.72 18.40
N ARG A 130 8.97 12.74 18.37
CA ARG A 130 9.20 13.96 17.58
C ARG A 130 10.43 14.72 18.08
N MET A 131 10.57 14.88 19.40
CA MET A 131 11.73 15.55 20.00
C MET A 131 13.05 14.87 19.61
N LYS A 132 13.14 13.54 19.76
CA LYS A 132 14.36 12.79 19.38
C LYS A 132 14.63 12.83 17.88
N VAL A 133 13.60 12.81 17.04
CA VAL A 133 13.74 12.93 15.58
C VAL A 133 14.27 14.32 15.20
N MET A 134 13.70 15.39 15.76
CA MET A 134 14.13 16.77 15.52
C MET A 134 15.57 17.00 15.99
N ALA A 135 15.93 16.47 17.14
CA ALA A 135 17.30 16.54 17.68
C ALA A 135 18.28 15.57 16.99
N ARG A 136 17.86 14.79 15.98
CA ARG A 136 18.62 13.70 15.36
C ARG A 136 19.19 12.68 16.35
N ALA A 137 18.57 12.54 17.52
CA ALA A 137 18.94 11.62 18.59
C ALA A 137 18.36 10.20 18.42
N CYS A 138 17.44 10.00 17.47
CA CYS A 138 16.88 8.69 17.17
C CYS A 138 17.71 7.97 16.09
N HIS A 139 18.65 7.11 16.49
CA HIS A 139 19.49 6.35 15.56
C HIS A 139 18.68 5.56 14.53
N PHE A 140 17.56 4.96 14.94
CA PHE A 140 16.68 4.21 14.04
C PHE A 140 16.07 5.10 12.95
N TYR A 141 15.69 6.34 13.26
CA TYR A 141 15.12 7.26 12.27
C TYR A 141 16.17 7.73 11.28
N ASN A 142 17.37 8.06 11.77
CA ASN A 142 18.45 8.59 10.95
C ASN A 142 18.86 7.62 9.82
N ASN A 143 18.70 6.32 10.03
CA ASN A 143 19.02 5.29 9.04
C ASN A 143 17.90 5.04 8.01
N VAL A 144 16.70 5.63 8.18
CA VAL A 144 15.53 5.29 7.35
C VAL A 144 15.74 5.66 5.89
N GLU A 145 16.36 6.81 5.61
CA GLU A 145 16.55 7.31 4.25
C GLU A 145 17.36 6.31 3.40
N GLU A 146 18.52 5.90 3.91
CA GLU A 146 19.37 4.88 3.30
C GLU A 146 18.61 3.56 3.11
N LYS A 147 18.01 3.03 4.18
CA LYS A 147 17.36 1.71 4.16
C LYS A 147 16.08 1.66 3.33
N SER A 148 15.39 2.79 3.14
CA SER A 148 14.18 2.83 2.33
C SER A 148 14.41 2.63 0.83
N THR A 149 15.67 2.61 0.38
CA THR A 149 16.07 2.35 -1.01
C THR A 149 16.50 0.90 -1.26
N GLU A 150 16.63 0.08 -0.22
CA GLU A 150 17.05 -1.32 -0.33
C GLU A 150 15.95 -2.17 -0.97
N LYS A 151 16.28 -2.87 -2.07
CA LYS A 151 15.32 -3.74 -2.78
C LYS A 151 14.73 -4.84 -1.90
N GLU A 152 15.53 -5.39 -0.97
CA GLU A 152 15.07 -6.39 0.00
C GLU A 152 13.86 -5.88 0.81
N LEU A 153 13.85 -4.60 1.17
CA LEU A 153 12.76 -3.99 1.94
C LEU A 153 11.60 -3.51 1.05
N ILE A 154 11.88 -3.09 -0.18
CA ILE A 154 10.86 -2.60 -1.13
C ILE A 154 10.02 -3.75 -1.70
N ASP A 155 10.67 -4.86 -2.05
CA ASP A 155 10.03 -5.98 -2.76
C ASP A 155 9.45 -7.04 -1.79
N SER A 156 9.73 -6.91 -0.49
CA SER A 156 9.21 -7.81 0.54
C SER A 156 7.79 -7.44 0.97
N ILE A 157 6.93 -8.45 1.07
CA ILE A 157 5.57 -8.32 1.62
C ILE A 157 5.67 -8.45 3.14
N MET A 158 5.61 -7.32 3.84
CA MET A 158 5.77 -7.25 5.30
C MET A 158 4.47 -6.84 5.98
N ASP A 159 4.11 -7.56 7.05
CA ASP A 159 3.13 -7.12 8.05
C ASP A 159 3.80 -6.25 9.14
N ILE A 160 3.08 -5.93 10.22
CA ILE A 160 3.61 -5.10 11.30
C ILE A 160 4.75 -5.81 12.05
N GLU A 161 4.59 -7.10 12.31
CA GLU A 161 5.56 -7.93 13.00
C GLU A 161 6.86 -8.03 12.18
N ASP A 162 6.75 -8.25 10.87
CA ASP A 162 7.86 -8.28 9.92
C ASP A 162 8.57 -6.92 9.85
N LEU A 163 7.81 -5.82 9.79
CA LEU A 163 8.38 -4.46 9.81
C LEU A 163 9.20 -4.21 11.08
N VAL A 164 8.70 -4.63 12.24
CA VAL A 164 9.43 -4.51 13.51
C VAL A 164 10.67 -5.39 13.52
N LYS A 165 10.58 -6.63 13.04
CA LYS A 165 11.71 -7.55 12.94
C LYS A 165 12.80 -7.01 12.01
N ASN A 166 12.43 -6.55 10.82
CA ASN A 166 13.36 -5.94 9.87
C ASN A 166 13.92 -4.61 10.37
N GLY A 167 13.13 -3.79 11.07
CA GLY A 167 13.66 -2.57 11.68
C GLY A 167 14.73 -2.83 12.73
N ASN A 168 14.59 -3.91 13.52
CA ASN A 168 15.65 -4.33 14.44
C ASN A 168 16.89 -4.84 13.69
N LYS A 169 16.71 -5.70 12.67
CA LYS A 169 17.79 -6.26 11.85
C LYS A 169 18.59 -5.16 11.12
N HIS A 170 17.91 -4.24 10.46
CA HIS A 170 18.53 -3.17 9.64
C HIS A 170 18.80 -1.89 10.44
N ARG A 171 18.51 -1.87 11.75
CA ARG A 171 18.59 -0.69 12.63
C ARG A 171 17.88 0.54 12.03
N ALA A 172 16.69 0.33 11.47
CA ALA A 172 15.87 1.37 10.84
C ALA A 172 14.50 1.46 11.54
N CYS A 173 13.95 2.67 11.64
CA CYS A 173 12.69 2.90 12.33
C CYS A 173 11.51 2.36 11.51
N PRO A 174 10.77 1.32 11.95
CA PRO A 174 9.68 0.72 11.18
C PRO A 174 8.57 1.73 10.86
N TYR A 175 8.24 2.61 11.82
CA TYR A 175 7.20 3.63 11.66
C TYR A 175 7.48 4.62 10.52
N TYR A 176 8.72 5.09 10.39
CA TYR A 176 9.09 6.02 9.32
C TYR A 176 9.45 5.29 8.02
N LEU A 177 10.00 4.08 8.12
CA LEU A 177 10.27 3.21 6.97
C LEU A 177 8.99 2.91 6.19
N SER A 178 7.93 2.43 6.86
CA SER A 178 6.66 2.14 6.17
C SER A 178 6.07 3.37 5.49
N ARG A 179 6.20 4.55 6.11
CA ARG A 179 5.78 5.84 5.52
C ARG A 179 6.59 6.23 4.27
N SER A 180 7.89 5.91 4.24
CA SER A 180 8.73 6.12 3.05
C SER A 180 8.29 5.20 1.90
N LEU A 181 8.09 3.91 2.21
CA LEU A 181 7.67 2.88 1.25
C LEU A 181 6.29 3.16 0.63
N LYS A 182 5.39 3.85 1.36
CA LYS A 182 4.06 4.26 0.89
C LYS A 182 4.06 4.94 -0.49
N GLN A 183 5.10 5.72 -0.83
CA GLN A 183 5.15 6.43 -2.10
C GLN A 183 5.21 5.48 -3.30
N GLN A 184 5.95 4.38 -3.17
CA GLN A 184 6.18 3.39 -4.21
C GLN A 184 5.23 2.18 -4.13
N ALA A 185 4.39 2.14 -3.09
CA ALA A 185 3.47 1.04 -2.87
C ALA A 185 2.38 0.97 -3.94
N ASP A 186 2.11 -0.26 -4.37
CA ASP A 186 1.01 -0.64 -5.23
C ASP A 186 -0.28 -0.80 -4.41
N ILE A 187 -0.15 -1.40 -3.22
CA ILE A 187 -1.22 -1.61 -2.25
C ILE A 187 -0.79 -1.12 -0.86
N ILE A 188 -1.68 -0.39 -0.20
CA ILE A 188 -1.46 0.16 1.15
C ILE A 188 -2.51 -0.42 2.10
N PHE A 189 -2.06 -1.15 3.11
CA PHE A 189 -2.88 -1.64 4.22
C PHE A 189 -2.88 -0.62 5.36
N MET A 190 -4.07 -0.24 5.85
CA MET A 190 -4.19 0.70 6.98
C MET A 190 -5.49 0.51 7.76
N PRO A 191 -5.59 0.95 9.01
CA PRO A 191 -6.87 0.92 9.72
C PRO A 191 -7.84 1.97 9.19
N TYR A 192 -9.15 1.73 9.34
CA TYR A 192 -10.21 2.63 8.86
C TYR A 192 -10.08 4.07 9.33
N ASN A 193 -9.69 4.28 10.59
CA ASN A 193 -9.56 5.61 11.14
C ASN A 193 -8.56 6.48 10.36
N TYR A 194 -7.51 5.91 9.78
CA TYR A 194 -6.51 6.67 9.02
C TYR A 194 -7.09 7.20 7.70
N LEU A 195 -8.09 6.50 7.15
CA LEU A 195 -8.78 6.88 5.95
C LEU A 195 -10.02 7.74 6.21
N LEU A 196 -10.78 7.50 7.27
CA LEU A 196 -12.06 8.18 7.52
C LEU A 196 -11.87 9.51 8.27
N ASP A 197 -10.95 9.58 9.24
CA ASP A 197 -10.69 10.81 9.98
C ASP A 197 -9.87 11.80 9.13
N SER A 198 -10.43 13.01 8.95
CA SER A 198 -9.81 14.07 8.16
C SER A 198 -8.44 14.52 8.69
N LYS A 199 -8.24 14.50 10.02
CA LYS A 199 -6.94 14.87 10.62
C LYS A 199 -5.90 13.80 10.33
N SER A 200 -6.26 12.53 10.49
CA SER A 200 -5.40 11.38 10.19
C SER A 200 -5.04 11.31 8.71
N ARG A 201 -6.01 11.47 7.79
CA ARG A 201 -5.73 11.54 6.35
C ARG A 201 -4.66 12.57 5.98
N ARG A 202 -4.80 13.78 6.54
CA ARG A 202 -3.82 14.87 6.34
C ARG A 202 -2.47 14.52 6.95
N ALA A 203 -2.43 13.99 8.17
CA ALA A 203 -1.18 13.61 8.84
C ALA A 203 -0.39 12.52 8.10
N HIS A 204 -1.11 11.64 7.37
CA HIS A 204 -0.52 10.59 6.55
C HIS A 204 -0.31 10.99 5.08
N ASN A 205 -0.67 12.21 4.65
CA ASN A 205 -0.60 12.67 3.26
C ASN A 205 -1.20 11.65 2.28
N LEU A 206 -2.44 11.21 2.54
CA LEU A 206 -3.16 10.28 1.66
C LEU A 206 -3.79 11.04 0.50
N ASP A 207 -3.34 10.76 -0.72
CA ASP A 207 -4.02 11.17 -1.95
C ASP A 207 -4.97 10.06 -2.40
N LEU A 208 -6.24 10.41 -2.58
CA LEU A 208 -7.28 9.47 -3.02
C LEU A 208 -7.59 9.59 -4.51
N LYS A 209 -6.94 10.53 -5.22
CA LYS A 209 -7.10 10.67 -6.67
C LYS A 209 -6.53 9.42 -7.34
N GLY A 210 -7.29 8.85 -8.27
CA GLY A 210 -6.84 7.68 -9.02
C GLY A 210 -6.65 6.41 -8.18
N THR A 211 -7.31 6.31 -7.02
CA THR A 211 -7.10 5.23 -6.05
C THR A 211 -8.36 4.38 -5.89
N VAL A 212 -8.18 3.06 -5.86
CA VAL A 212 -9.23 2.11 -5.48
C VAL A 212 -9.18 1.92 -3.97
N VAL A 213 -10.31 2.16 -3.30
CA VAL A 213 -10.44 2.01 -1.85
C VAL A 213 -11.30 0.78 -1.56
N ILE A 214 -10.76 -0.13 -0.75
CA ILE A 214 -11.45 -1.31 -0.24
C ILE A 214 -11.63 -1.12 1.26
N LEU A 215 -12.88 -1.20 1.73
CA LEU A 215 -13.22 -1.25 3.15
C LEU A 215 -13.72 -2.66 3.47
N ASP A 216 -12.92 -3.47 4.18
CA ASP A 216 -13.32 -4.84 4.53
C ASP A 216 -13.76 -4.98 5.99
N GLU A 217 -14.91 -5.60 6.22
CA GLU A 217 -15.67 -5.58 7.48
C GLU A 217 -16.27 -4.19 7.83
N ALA A 218 -16.85 -3.53 6.82
CA ALA A 218 -17.34 -2.14 6.89
C ALA A 218 -18.70 -1.95 7.62
N HIS A 219 -19.13 -2.91 8.45
CA HIS A 219 -20.43 -2.84 9.12
C HIS A 219 -20.53 -1.73 10.20
N ASN A 220 -19.39 -1.16 10.62
CA ASN A 220 -19.30 -0.06 11.61
C ASN A 220 -18.65 1.21 11.03
N VAL A 221 -18.75 1.43 9.71
CA VAL A 221 -18.19 2.61 9.02
C VAL A 221 -19.10 3.83 9.13
#